data_AF-A0A916Z3W1-F1
#
_entry.id   AF-A0A916Z3W1-F1
#
_cell.length_a   1.000
_cell.length_b   1.000
_cell.length_c   1.000
_cell.angle_alpha   90.00
_cell.angle_beta   90.00
_cell.angle_gamma   90.00
#
_symmetry.space_group_name_H-M   'P 1'
#
loop_
_entity.id
_entity.type
_entity.pdbx_description
1 polymer ?
#
loop_
_entity_poly.entity_id
_entity_poly.type
_entity_poly.pdbx_seq_one_letter_code
_entity_poly.pdbx_strand_id
1 'polypeptide(L)'
;MKKILILALSLIIGQTALAQNTKADVEALERKRFAAQVSKDFDFLEKVFADDLVYTHSSGKQDNKQAYIQSIRDGKSVYDKIDVEEIIVRDYGKTAVVNGKVTITQGTASGKPTILPLRYTVVYNKNGKKGWQLNTWQSLKLVN
;
A
#
# COMPACT_ATOMS: atom_id res chain seq x y z
N MET A 1 -13.17 -21.51 38.81
CA MET A 1 -13.97 -21.05 37.64
C MET A 1 -13.87 -19.54 37.39
N LYS A 2 -14.12 -18.65 38.37
CA LYS A 2 -13.98 -17.18 38.18
C LYS A 2 -12.60 -16.72 37.69
N LYS A 3 -11.50 -17.31 38.18
CA LYS A 3 -10.13 -16.98 37.73
C LYS A 3 -9.83 -17.39 36.29
N ILE A 4 -10.42 -18.49 35.80
CA ILE A 4 -10.28 -18.95 34.41
C ILE A 4 -11.09 -18.04 33.47
N LEU A 5 -12.27 -17.59 33.92
CA LEU A 5 -13.10 -16.64 33.16
C LEU A 5 -12.43 -15.27 32.97
N ILE A 6 -11.72 -14.78 33.99
CA ILE A 6 -11.00 -13.48 33.94
C ILE A 6 -9.77 -13.55 33.03
N LEU A 7 -9.05 -14.68 32.99
CA LEU A 7 -7.92 -14.88 32.07
C LEU A 7 -8.35 -14.97 30.60
N ALA A 8 -9.48 -15.64 30.33
CA ALA A 8 -10.02 -15.73 28.97
C ALA A 8 -10.47 -14.35 28.45
N LEU A 9 -11.08 -13.52 29.31
CA LEU A 9 -11.56 -12.20 28.93
C LEU A 9 -10.41 -11.22 28.63
N SER A 10 -9.32 -11.27 29.40
CA SER A 10 -8.13 -10.43 29.19
C SER A 10 -7.36 -10.80 27.93
N LEU A 11 -7.32 -12.08 27.55
CA LEU A 11 -6.69 -12.53 26.31
C LEU A 11 -7.43 -12.05 25.05
N ILE A 12 -8.76 -12.00 25.09
CA ILE A 12 -9.61 -11.53 23.99
C ILE A 12 -9.45 -10.00 23.79
N ILE A 13 -9.39 -9.22 24.86
CA ILE A 13 -9.21 -7.76 24.80
C ILE A 13 -7.83 -7.38 24.22
N GLY A 14 -6.79 -8.15 24.54
CA GLY A 14 -5.44 -7.91 24.00
C GLY A 14 -5.35 -8.12 22.48
N GLN A 15 -6.05 -9.13 21.95
CA GLN A 15 -6.03 -9.44 20.51
C GLN A 15 -6.79 -8.39 19.69
N THR A 16 -7.92 -7.88 20.19
CA THR A 16 -8.70 -6.85 19.48
C THR A 16 -7.96 -5.51 19.40
N ALA A 17 -7.28 -5.11 20.47
CA ALA A 17 -6.48 -3.88 20.50
C ALA A 17 -5.28 -3.93 19.52
N LEU A 18 -4.57 -5.06 19.45
CA LEU A 18 -3.45 -5.23 18.52
C LEU A 18 -3.89 -5.24 17.04
N ALA A 19 -5.05 -5.85 16.75
CA ALA A 19 -5.63 -5.87 15.40
C ALA A 19 -6.12 -4.47 14.96
N GLN A 20 -6.70 -3.69 15.88
CA GLN A 20 -7.16 -2.33 15.59
C GLN A 20 -5.99 -1.39 15.27
N ASN A 21 -4.88 -1.51 16.02
CA ASN A 21 -3.66 -0.75 15.73
C ASN A 21 -3.05 -1.13 14.38
N THR A 22 -3.04 -2.43 14.05
CA THR A 22 -2.48 -2.90 12.77
C THR A 22 -3.20 -2.32 11.55
N LYS A 23 -4.54 -2.25 11.57
CA LYS A 23 -5.31 -1.64 10.47
C LYS A 23 -4.97 -0.16 10.29
N ALA A 24 -4.93 0.60 11.37
CA ALA A 24 -4.58 2.02 11.35
C ALA A 24 -3.14 2.26 10.85
N ASP A 25 -2.19 1.45 11.32
CA ASP A 25 -0.79 1.51 10.90
C ASP A 25 -0.62 1.24 9.40
N VAL A 26 -1.30 0.23 8.87
CA VAL A 26 -1.24 -0.14 7.44
C VAL A 26 -1.94 0.92 6.57
N GLU A 27 -3.08 1.46 7.01
CA GLU A 27 -3.73 2.57 6.29
C GLU A 27 -2.82 3.81 6.23
N ALA A 28 -2.21 4.19 7.36
CA ALA A 28 -1.28 5.32 7.42
C ALA A 28 -0.06 5.08 6.52
N LEU A 29 0.47 3.86 6.52
CA LEU A 29 1.57 3.46 5.65
C LEU A 29 1.20 3.57 4.17
N GLU A 30 -0.01 3.12 3.80
CA GLU A 30 -0.50 3.16 2.42
C GLU A 30 -0.64 4.60 1.91
N ARG A 31 -1.21 5.50 2.73
CA ARG A 31 -1.28 6.93 2.42
C ARG A 31 0.10 7.55 2.29
N LYS A 32 1.03 7.20 3.19
CA LYS A 32 2.42 7.68 3.14
C LYS A 32 3.15 7.18 1.90
N ARG A 33 2.91 5.93 1.47
CA ARG A 33 3.47 5.36 0.24
C ARG A 33 3.02 6.15 -0.99
N PHE A 34 1.73 6.48 -1.10
CA PHE A 34 1.25 7.34 -2.18
C PHE A 34 1.86 8.74 -2.13
N ALA A 35 1.95 9.36 -0.95
CA ALA A 35 2.62 10.65 -0.80
C ALA A 35 4.10 10.61 -1.23
N ALA A 36 4.82 9.55 -0.86
CA ALA A 36 6.22 9.33 -1.24
C ALA A 36 6.41 9.13 -2.75
N GLN A 37 5.45 8.50 -3.44
CA GLN A 37 5.47 8.38 -4.90
C GLN A 37 5.34 9.75 -5.58
N VAL A 38 4.50 10.64 -5.03
CA VAL A 38 4.30 12.00 -5.54
C VAL A 38 5.52 12.88 -5.24
N SER A 39 6.02 12.85 -4.00
CA SER A 39 7.16 13.67 -3.56
C SER A 39 8.52 13.12 -3.98
N LYS A 40 8.56 11.94 -4.62
CA LYS A 40 9.79 11.20 -4.97
C LYS A 40 10.71 10.95 -3.78
N ASP A 41 10.14 10.59 -2.62
CA ASP A 41 10.89 10.18 -1.42
C ASP A 41 11.43 8.76 -1.61
N PHE A 42 12.54 8.65 -2.34
CA PHE A 42 13.11 7.35 -2.71
C PHE A 42 13.61 6.56 -1.51
N ASP A 43 14.10 7.22 -0.46
CA ASP A 43 14.58 6.53 0.74
C ASP A 43 13.43 5.81 1.45
N PHE A 44 12.26 6.45 1.52
CA PHE A 44 11.07 5.79 2.02
C PHE A 44 10.59 4.66 1.09
N LEU A 45 10.58 4.89 -0.23
CA LEU A 45 10.16 3.89 -1.22
C LEU A 45 11.04 2.64 -1.17
N GLU A 46 12.36 2.80 -1.07
CA GLU A 46 13.32 1.69 -0.92
C GLU A 46 13.09 0.89 0.37
N LYS A 47 12.63 1.54 1.45
CA LYS A 47 12.32 0.87 2.70
C LYS A 47 10.98 0.14 2.66
N VAL A 48 9.95 0.78 2.13
CA VAL A 48 8.57 0.26 2.18
C VAL A 48 8.34 -0.84 1.15
N PHE A 49 9.01 -0.82 0.01
CA PHE A 49 8.91 -1.92 -0.95
C PHE A 49 9.78 -3.10 -0.52
N ALA A 50 9.18 -4.28 -0.48
CA ALA A 50 9.87 -5.53 -0.20
C ALA A 50 10.81 -5.91 -1.36
N ASP A 51 11.87 -6.64 -1.06
CA ASP A 51 12.89 -7.00 -2.04
C ASP A 51 12.33 -7.97 -3.11
N ASP A 52 11.26 -8.70 -2.79
CA ASP A 52 10.50 -9.60 -3.66
C ASP A 52 9.24 -8.96 -4.28
N LEU A 53 9.20 -7.62 -4.39
CA LEU A 53 8.05 -6.90 -4.95
C LEU A 53 7.62 -7.42 -6.32
N VAL A 54 6.33 -7.70 -6.45
CA VAL A 54 5.61 -7.86 -7.72
C VAL A 54 4.67 -6.66 -7.90
N TYR A 55 4.99 -5.78 -8.85
CA TYR A 55 4.18 -4.59 -9.14
C TYR A 55 3.51 -4.73 -10.52
N THR A 56 2.23 -5.08 -10.52
CA THR A 56 1.43 -5.23 -11.75
C THR A 56 0.61 -3.98 -12.01
N HIS A 57 0.98 -3.26 -13.08
CA HIS A 57 0.31 -2.06 -13.54
C HIS A 57 -1.06 -2.39 -14.13
N SER A 58 -1.92 -1.39 -14.26
CA SER A 58 -3.24 -1.51 -14.89
C SER A 58 -3.19 -1.87 -16.38
N SER A 59 -2.02 -1.75 -17.02
CA SER A 59 -1.73 -2.21 -18.38
C SER A 59 -1.36 -3.69 -18.47
N GLY A 60 -1.20 -4.38 -17.33
CA GLY A 60 -0.67 -5.75 -17.28
C GLY A 60 0.86 -5.83 -17.30
N LYS A 61 1.59 -4.72 -17.52
CA LYS A 61 3.05 -4.69 -17.32
C LYS A 61 3.36 -5.03 -15.86
N GLN A 62 4.40 -5.81 -15.66
CA GLN A 62 4.92 -6.14 -14.34
C GLN A 62 6.32 -5.58 -14.16
N ASP A 63 6.58 -4.99 -13.00
CA ASP A 63 7.90 -4.56 -12.56
C ASP A 63 8.27 -5.26 -11.24
N ASN A 64 9.57 -5.50 -11.04
CA ASN A 64 10.11 -5.78 -9.71
C ASN A 64 10.44 -4.46 -8.98
N LYS A 65 10.90 -4.52 -7.73
CA LYS A 65 11.26 -3.32 -6.93
C LYS A 65 12.19 -2.36 -7.65
N GLN A 66 13.33 -2.86 -8.14
CA GLN A 66 14.34 -2.02 -8.79
C GLN A 66 13.80 -1.35 -10.04
N ALA A 67 13.13 -2.10 -10.91
CA ALA A 67 12.54 -1.59 -12.14
C ALA A 67 11.45 -0.55 -11.86
N TYR A 68 10.63 -0.76 -10.83
CA TYR A 68 9.56 0.16 -10.45
C TYR A 68 10.11 1.48 -9.88
N ILE A 69 11.07 1.41 -8.94
CA ILE A 69 11.68 2.63 -8.41
C ILE A 69 12.42 3.40 -9.51
N GLN A 70 13.13 2.69 -10.40
CA GLN A 70 13.80 3.32 -11.53
C GLN A 70 12.82 3.97 -12.52
N SER A 71 11.63 3.39 -12.74
CA SER A 71 10.63 4.00 -13.62
C SER A 71 10.14 5.35 -13.10
N ILE A 72 10.10 5.55 -11.78
CA ILE A 72 9.79 6.84 -11.15
C ILE A 72 10.96 7.81 -11.34
N ARG A 73 12.21 7.37 -11.13
CA ARG A 73 13.42 8.18 -11.33
C ARG A 73 13.55 8.69 -12.76
N ASP A 74 13.32 7.81 -13.73
CA ASP A 74 13.40 8.10 -15.17
C ASP A 74 12.22 8.95 -15.67
N GLY A 75 11.20 9.18 -14.85
CA GLY A 75 9.96 9.87 -15.26
C GLY A 75 9.08 9.03 -16.20
N LYS A 76 9.29 7.71 -16.28
CA LYS A 76 8.37 6.78 -16.99
C LYS A 76 7.07 6.60 -16.21
N SER A 77 7.14 6.66 -14.88
CA SER A 77 6.00 6.67 -13.98
C SER A 77 5.94 8.03 -13.30
N VAL A 78 5.04 8.89 -13.78
CA VAL A 78 4.84 10.25 -13.24
C VAL A 78 3.57 10.25 -12.39
N TYR A 79 3.68 10.80 -11.19
CA TYR A 79 2.58 10.93 -10.23
C TYR A 79 2.52 12.38 -9.74
N ASP A 80 1.76 13.23 -10.42
CA ASP A 80 1.60 14.63 -10.01
C ASP A 80 0.69 14.72 -8.78
N LYS A 81 -0.33 13.85 -8.74
CA LYS A 81 -1.26 13.73 -7.61
C LYS A 81 -1.83 12.33 -7.54
N ILE A 82 -2.08 11.86 -6.32
CA ILE A 82 -2.82 10.63 -6.06
C ILE A 82 -3.88 10.93 -5.01
N ASP A 83 -5.14 10.94 -5.42
CA ASP A 83 -6.29 11.09 -4.54
C ASP A 83 -6.73 9.71 -4.04
N VAL A 84 -6.65 9.52 -2.72
CA VAL A 84 -7.08 8.27 -2.07
C VAL A 84 -8.56 8.39 -1.70
N GLU A 85 -9.40 7.63 -2.39
CA GLU A 85 -10.85 7.67 -2.23
C GLU A 85 -11.36 6.61 -1.25
N GLU A 86 -10.72 5.44 -1.21
CA GLU A 86 -11.11 4.32 -0.38
C GLU A 86 -9.88 3.48 0.01
N ILE A 87 -9.82 3.06 1.28
CA ILE A 87 -8.88 2.07 1.81
C ILE A 87 -9.66 1.09 2.69
N ILE A 88 -9.57 -0.20 2.38
CA ILE A 88 -10.14 -1.29 3.18
C ILE A 88 -9.00 -2.23 3.56
N VAL A 89 -8.66 -2.27 4.85
CA VAL A 89 -7.60 -3.13 5.38
C VAL A 89 -8.18 -4.40 6.01
N ARG A 90 -7.72 -5.55 5.53
CA ARG A 90 -7.93 -6.86 6.18
C ARG A 90 -6.63 -7.35 6.77
N ASP A 91 -6.61 -7.48 8.09
CA ASP A 91 -5.45 -7.93 8.87
C ASP A 91 -5.49 -9.45 9.08
N TYR A 92 -4.37 -10.11 8.78
CA TYR A 92 -4.12 -11.54 8.96
C TYR A 92 -2.86 -11.78 9.83
N GLY A 93 -2.52 -10.84 10.72
CA GLY A 93 -1.44 -10.91 11.70
C GLY A 93 -0.11 -10.37 11.15
N LYS A 94 0.63 -11.21 10.41
CA LYS A 94 1.89 -10.79 9.75
C LYS A 94 1.69 -10.34 8.31
N THR A 95 0.47 -10.42 7.82
CA THR A 95 0.08 -10.04 6.47
C THR A 95 -1.15 -9.15 6.55
N ALA A 96 -1.20 -8.10 5.77
CA ALA A 96 -2.38 -7.28 5.59
C ALA A 96 -2.70 -7.15 4.10
N VAL A 97 -3.96 -7.34 3.75
CA VAL A 97 -4.45 -7.11 2.38
C VAL A 97 -5.20 -5.79 2.37
N VAL A 98 -4.82 -4.91 1.47
CA VAL A 98 -5.51 -3.63 1.24
C VAL A 98 -6.22 -3.72 -0.09
N ASN A 99 -7.51 -3.40 -0.10
CA ASN A 99 -8.20 -3.03 -1.32
C ASN A 99 -8.53 -1.56 -1.25
N GLY A 100 -8.36 -0.85 -2.35
CA GLY A 100 -8.69 0.56 -2.38
C GLY A 100 -9.07 1.08 -3.75
N LYS A 101 -9.42 2.36 -3.73
CA LYS A 101 -9.72 3.16 -4.92
C LYS A 101 -8.90 4.43 -4.86
N VAL A 102 -8.21 4.73 -5.97
CA VAL A 102 -7.47 5.99 -6.13
C VAL A 102 -7.76 6.61 -7.48
N THR A 103 -7.64 7.94 -7.55
CA THR A 103 -7.50 8.66 -8.82
C THR A 103 -6.09 9.19 -8.92
N ILE A 104 -5.36 8.74 -9.94
CA ILE A 104 -4.00 9.19 -10.23
C ILE A 104 -4.05 10.27 -11.31
N THR A 105 -3.43 11.41 -11.04
CA THR A 105 -3.15 12.46 -12.03
C THR A 105 -1.71 12.34 -12.47
N GLN A 106 -1.49 12.15 -13.77
CA GLN A 106 -0.16 12.05 -14.38
C GLN A 106 0.07 13.24 -15.31
N GLY A 107 1.18 13.92 -15.14
CA GLY A 107 1.64 14.94 -16.08
C GLY A 107 1.95 14.31 -17.43
N THR A 108 1.69 15.06 -18.50
CA THR A 108 2.07 14.66 -19.87
C THR A 108 2.88 15.77 -20.51
N ALA A 109 3.74 15.40 -21.47
CA ALA A 109 4.51 16.37 -22.24
C ALA A 109 3.64 17.35 -23.04
N SER A 110 2.38 17.01 -23.31
CA SER A 110 1.42 17.87 -24.02
C SER A 110 0.71 18.88 -23.11
N GLY A 111 0.99 18.88 -21.81
CA GLY A 111 0.42 19.81 -20.82
C GLY A 111 -1.00 19.48 -20.36
N LYS A 112 -1.66 18.47 -20.94
CA LYS A 112 -2.95 17.96 -20.45
C LYS A 112 -2.73 16.76 -19.52
N PRO A 113 -3.09 16.83 -18.23
CA PRO A 113 -2.91 15.72 -17.33
C PRO A 113 -3.77 14.53 -17.73
N THR A 114 -3.22 13.32 -17.58
CA THR A 114 -3.99 12.08 -17.71
C THR A 114 -4.58 11.73 -16.35
N ILE A 115 -5.89 11.51 -16.30
CA ILE A 115 -6.61 11.10 -15.09
C ILE A 115 -6.89 9.59 -15.16
N LEU A 116 -6.44 8.85 -14.15
CA LEU A 116 -6.54 7.39 -14.09
C LEU A 116 -7.25 6.97 -12.80
N PRO A 117 -8.57 6.75 -12.82
CA PRO A 117 -9.27 6.11 -11.71
C PRO A 117 -8.95 4.61 -11.69
N LEU A 118 -8.50 4.10 -10.56
CA LEU A 118 -8.07 2.72 -10.38
C LEU A 118 -8.76 2.09 -9.17
N ARG A 119 -9.08 0.79 -9.29
CA ARG A 119 -9.12 -0.10 -8.13
C ARG A 119 -7.82 -0.87 -8.03
N TYR A 120 -7.39 -1.14 -6.80
CA TYR A 120 -6.14 -1.84 -6.55
C TYR A 120 -6.24 -2.82 -5.38
N THR A 121 -5.30 -3.76 -5.38
CA THR A 121 -5.02 -4.70 -4.30
C THR A 121 -3.56 -4.59 -3.93
N VAL A 122 -3.28 -4.49 -2.62
CA VAL A 122 -1.94 -4.52 -2.05
C VAL A 122 -1.83 -5.65 -1.04
N VAL A 123 -0.68 -6.30 -1.02
CA VAL A 123 -0.29 -7.16 0.10
C VAL A 123 0.90 -6.53 0.81
N TYR A 124 0.74 -6.33 2.11
CA TYR A 124 1.78 -5.94 3.03
C TYR A 124 2.17 -7.13 3.90
N ASN A 125 3.46 -7.34 4.12
CA ASN A 125 3.99 -8.30 5.07
C ASN A 125 4.84 -7.59 6.14
N LYS A 126 4.67 -8.01 7.40
CA LYS A 126 5.41 -7.47 8.54
C LYS A 126 6.75 -8.18 8.66
N ASN A 127 7.82 -7.51 8.26
CA ASN A 127 9.18 -7.93 8.51
C ASN A 127 9.60 -7.48 9.93
N GLY A 128 10.09 -8.40 10.76
CA GLY A 128 10.41 -8.11 12.17
C GLY A 128 11.43 -6.98 12.38
N LYS A 129 12.38 -6.78 11.45
CA LYS A 129 13.39 -5.70 11.55
C LYS A 129 13.00 -4.45 10.76
N LYS A 130 12.36 -4.63 9.59
CA LYS A 130 12.05 -3.53 8.66
C LYS A 130 10.66 -2.91 8.86
N GLY A 131 9.79 -3.57 9.62
CA GLY A 131 8.38 -3.20 9.76
C GLY A 131 7.53 -3.75 8.61
N TRP A 132 6.37 -3.14 8.36
CA TRP A 132 5.52 -3.48 7.22
C TRP A 132 6.18 -3.11 5.90
N GLN A 133 6.15 -4.03 4.94
CA GLN A 133 6.65 -3.84 3.58
C GLN A 133 5.63 -4.34 2.55
N LEU A 134 5.50 -3.63 1.45
CA LEU A 134 4.64 -3.97 0.32
C LEU A 134 5.37 -4.97 -0.57
N ASN A 135 4.80 -6.16 -0.76
CA ASN A 135 5.37 -7.17 -1.66
C ASN A 135 4.50 -7.43 -2.91
N THR A 136 3.22 -7.08 -2.89
CA THR A 136 2.36 -7.18 -4.09
C THR A 136 1.56 -5.91 -4.27
N TRP A 137 1.58 -5.37 -5.48
CA TRP A 137 0.63 -4.38 -5.97
C TRP A 137 0.01 -4.92 -7.25
N GLN A 138 -1.31 -4.83 -7.36
CA GLN A 138 -2.02 -5.00 -8.62
C GLN A 138 -3.12 -3.95 -8.75
N SER A 139 -3.23 -3.36 -9.93
CA SER A 139 -4.27 -2.37 -10.21
C SER A 139 -5.01 -2.69 -11.49
N LEU A 140 -6.24 -2.21 -11.59
CA LEU A 140 -7.04 -2.22 -12.80
C LEU A 140 -7.60 -0.82 -13.04
N LYS A 141 -7.65 -0.42 -14.31
CA LYS A 141 -8.25 0.85 -14.71
C LYS A 141 -9.76 0.72 -14.67
N LEU A 142 -10.43 1.65 -14.01
CA LEU A 142 -11.87 1.79 -14.12
C LEU A 142 -12.20 2.46 -15.45
N VAL A 143 -13.03 1.81 -16.25
CA VAL A 143 -13.72 2.43 -17.37
C VAL A 143 -15.00 3.04 -16.81
N ASN A 144 -15.13 4.36 -16.94
CA ASN A 144 -16.41 5.02 -16.70
C ASN A 144 -17.41 4.60 -17.77
#